data_AF-A0A0N4T6R8-F1
#
_entry.id   AF-A0A0N4T6R8-F1
#
_cell.length_a   1.000
_cell.length_b   1.000
_cell.length_c   1.000
_cell.angle_alpha   90.00
_cell.angle_beta   90.00
_cell.angle_gamma   90.00
#
_symmetry.space_group_name_H-M   'P 1'
#
loop_
_entity.id
_entity.type
_entity.pdbx_description
1 polymer ?
#
loop_
_entity_poly.entity_id
_entity_poly.type
_entity_poly.pdbx_seq_one_letter_code
_entity_poly.pdbx_strand_id
1 'polypeptide(L)'
;MIFKLCDFGGSRLLTDNFQPLHSICGTPGYLNEYSTANLARKTTTLTYTKDECDLWSVGCTLFECATGILPFVPAKGPADTPGMYNMMISRPSDAIFGRVSETGQFLWQKDFPDGRCLYPKSFRRILSEFIRRLFDRREATRLTFNEFDEMCKELLNMKRILVFKMNILCLEEYFDTSTVEHFERSYFDVYVKADTPAHDLICLLTLPTGSAVVYKSPPFPVGLIDHCSSVIVMGLQNNETYALPIKLPELIVHSPFSQCNHEPTFHEMKLAAASTLSVERQTYELQDAIPTVIGILRTVYAKLLKEAEILAHDCNFASRLAKQLRLLSKAIALNKETAEERKAVENNAHSVARELNFIGEAVKWVCSMLQQIDVRIAVIESKHIVKEPSLKGELETVVKYRTFLPYSHASENALQMEADRKYLLNSYEKVVRNYDEKLKQLSDIFVEPLQMIAR
;
A
#
# COMPACT_ATOMS: atom_id res chain seq x y z
N MET A 1 13.59 0.74 18.02
CA MET A 1 14.26 2.06 18.01
C MET A 1 13.42 3.00 18.86
N ILE A 2 14.02 3.78 19.76
CA ILE A 2 13.29 4.72 20.63
C ILE A 2 13.75 6.13 20.24
N PHE A 3 12.83 6.97 19.78
CA PHE A 3 13.10 8.38 19.50
C PHE A 3 12.94 9.20 20.78
N LYS A 4 13.86 10.14 21.02
CA LYS A 4 13.84 11.05 22.16
C LYS A 4 14.06 12.48 21.67
N LEU A 5 13.23 13.41 22.13
CA LEU A 5 13.44 14.84 21.89
C LEU A 5 14.61 15.33 22.75
N CYS A 6 15.41 16.23 22.18
CA CYS A 6 16.55 16.85 22.85
C CYS A 6 16.71 18.30 22.36
N ASP A 7 17.70 19.01 22.92
CA ASP A 7 17.98 20.41 22.60
C ASP A 7 16.81 21.37 22.85
N PHE A 8 16.42 21.49 24.11
CA PHE A 8 15.40 22.44 24.57
C PHE A 8 15.97 23.87 24.76
N GLY A 9 17.12 24.21 24.16
CA GLY A 9 17.75 25.53 24.32
C GLY A 9 16.92 26.69 23.77
N GLY A 10 16.09 26.43 22.75
CA GLY A 10 15.10 27.38 22.21
C GLY A 10 13.72 27.33 22.87
N SER A 11 13.53 26.47 23.88
CA SER A 11 12.22 26.28 24.52
C SER A 11 11.88 27.41 25.49
N ARG A 12 10.57 27.62 25.71
CA ARG A 12 10.05 28.62 26.64
C ARG A 12 8.88 28.06 27.42
N LEU A 13 8.85 28.34 28.72
CA LEU A 13 7.67 28.09 29.56
C LEU A 13 6.61 29.15 29.27
N LEU A 14 5.40 28.70 28.94
CA LEU A 14 4.25 29.55 28.67
C LEU A 14 3.24 29.41 29.80
N THR A 15 2.67 30.53 30.22
CA THR A 15 1.65 30.57 31.28
C THR A 15 0.22 30.47 30.72
N ASP A 16 0.05 30.80 29.44
CA ASP A 16 -1.21 30.70 28.71
C ASP A 16 -0.95 30.05 27.34
N ASN A 17 -1.84 29.13 26.94
CA ASN A 17 -1.77 28.43 25.66
C ASN A 17 -1.91 29.37 24.46
N PHE A 18 -2.56 30.53 24.65
CA PHE A 18 -2.78 31.53 23.60
C PHE A 18 -1.79 32.71 23.66
N GLN A 19 -0.75 32.60 24.50
CA GLN A 19 0.25 33.66 24.62
C GLN A 19 0.94 33.91 23.26
N PRO A 20 0.88 35.14 22.70
CA PRO A 20 1.53 35.46 21.45
C PRO A 20 3.05 35.48 21.61
N LEU A 21 3.75 34.92 20.63
CA LEU A 21 5.21 34.82 20.56
C LEU A 21 5.74 35.66 19.39
N HIS A 22 6.91 36.26 19.59
CA HIS A 22 7.55 37.18 18.63
C HIS A 22 9.01 36.83 18.32
N SER A 23 9.60 35.90 19.09
CA SER A 23 11.01 35.55 18.98
C SER A 23 11.28 34.84 17.66
N ILE A 24 12.47 35.04 17.08
CA ILE A 24 12.91 34.25 15.92
C ILE A 24 13.82 33.15 16.47
N CYS A 25 13.32 31.92 16.52
CA CYS A 25 14.07 30.76 16.98
C CYS A 25 13.74 29.54 16.12
N GLY A 26 14.74 28.71 15.83
CA GLY A 26 14.60 27.47 15.06
C GLY A 26 15.52 27.43 13.83
N THR A 27 15.38 26.35 13.06
CA THR A 27 16.26 26.03 11.92
C THR A 27 15.61 26.46 10.61
N PRO A 28 16.31 27.20 9.72
CA PRO A 28 15.79 27.50 8.39
C PRO A 28 15.31 26.24 7.64
N GLY A 29 14.15 26.30 7.00
CA GLY A 29 13.47 25.15 6.41
C GLY A 29 12.42 24.49 7.32
N TYR A 30 12.50 24.67 8.64
CA TYR A 30 11.52 24.17 9.63
C TYR A 30 10.77 25.29 10.35
N LEU A 31 11.15 26.54 10.10
CA LEU A 31 10.45 27.71 10.64
C LEU A 31 9.07 27.83 10.02
N ASN A 32 8.08 28.14 10.85
CA ASN A 32 6.74 28.49 10.36
C ASN A 32 6.77 29.79 9.54
N GLU A 33 5.66 30.08 8.85
CA GLU A 33 5.56 31.21 7.92
C GLU A 33 5.81 32.56 8.62
N TYR A 34 5.28 32.75 9.83
CA TYR A 34 5.45 33.97 10.61
C TYR A 34 6.91 34.20 11.02
N SER A 35 7.57 33.16 11.55
CA SER A 35 8.99 33.23 11.93
C SER A 35 9.89 33.42 10.72
N THR A 36 9.56 32.77 9.59
CA THR A 36 10.26 32.94 8.31
C THR A 36 10.15 34.38 7.81
N ALA A 37 8.95 34.98 7.87
CA ALA A 37 8.73 36.37 7.48
C ALA A 37 9.47 37.35 8.39
N ASN A 38 9.41 37.14 9.71
CA ASN A 38 10.15 37.92 10.69
C ASN A 38 11.67 37.83 10.45
N LEU A 39 12.21 36.63 10.18
CA LEU A 39 13.62 36.42 9.85
C LEU A 39 14.03 37.14 8.55
N ALA A 40 13.22 37.02 7.48
CA ALA A 40 13.51 37.64 6.19
C ALA A 40 13.50 39.17 6.25
N ARG A 41 12.55 39.74 7.00
CA ARG A 41 12.36 41.19 7.11
C ARG A 41 13.17 41.81 8.24
N LYS A 42 13.82 41.00 9.08
CA LYS A 42 14.50 41.43 10.31
C LYS A 42 13.56 42.21 11.23
N THR A 43 12.35 41.68 11.43
CA THR A 43 11.28 42.25 12.26
C THR A 43 10.76 41.22 13.26
N THR A 44 10.01 41.66 14.27
CA THR A 44 9.29 40.78 15.22
C THR A 44 7.81 41.15 15.32
N THR A 45 7.28 41.75 14.26
CA THR A 45 5.92 42.33 14.22
C THR A 45 4.84 41.27 14.10
N LEU A 46 5.13 40.17 13.39
CA LEU A 46 4.19 39.07 13.26
C LEU A 46 4.26 38.18 14.49
N THR A 47 3.11 37.91 15.08
CA THR A 47 2.96 36.99 16.20
C THR A 47 2.57 35.61 15.74
N TYR A 48 2.94 34.61 16.53
CA TYR A 48 2.47 33.24 16.36
C TYR A 48 2.22 32.59 17.73
N THR A 49 1.48 31.49 17.76
CA THR A 49 1.26 30.68 18.97
C THR A 49 2.21 29.49 19.06
N LYS A 50 2.28 28.82 20.21
CA LYS A 50 3.06 27.58 20.35
C LYS A 50 2.60 26.50 19.35
N ASP A 51 1.29 26.38 19.16
CA ASP A 51 0.65 25.40 18.27
C ASP A 51 1.08 25.67 16.81
N GLU A 52 1.07 26.93 16.37
CA GLU A 52 1.46 27.33 15.00
C GLU A 52 2.96 27.16 14.70
N CYS A 53 3.81 27.17 15.72
CA CYS A 53 5.25 27.01 15.57
C CYS A 53 5.65 25.53 15.62
N ASP A 54 5.24 24.85 16.69
CA ASP A 54 5.70 23.50 16.97
C ASP A 54 5.07 22.48 16.01
N LEU A 55 3.76 22.58 15.76
CA LEU A 55 3.07 21.65 14.84
C LEU A 55 3.56 21.80 13.39
N TRP A 56 3.92 23.02 12.98
CA TRP A 56 4.55 23.24 11.68
C TRP A 56 5.89 22.51 11.57
N SER A 57 6.75 22.63 12.59
CA SER A 57 8.05 21.96 12.62
C SER A 57 7.91 20.43 12.64
N VAL A 58 6.91 19.91 13.34
CA VAL A 58 6.52 18.48 13.31
C VAL A 58 6.07 18.08 11.90
N GLY A 59 5.24 18.88 11.24
CA GLY A 59 4.80 18.64 9.87
C GLY A 59 5.97 18.55 8.89
N CYS A 60 6.95 19.48 8.99
CA CYS A 60 8.17 19.44 8.20
C CYS A 60 8.99 18.17 8.46
N THR A 61 9.12 17.79 9.74
CA THR A 61 9.87 16.60 10.15
C THR A 61 9.21 15.32 9.66
N LEU A 62 7.88 15.19 9.78
CA LEU A 62 7.14 14.02 9.30
C LEU A 62 7.20 13.90 7.77
N PHE A 63 7.09 15.02 7.06
CA PHE A 63 7.25 15.06 5.60
C PHE A 63 8.64 14.58 5.18
N GLU A 64 9.69 15.08 5.83
CA GLU A 64 11.06 14.68 5.54
C GLU A 64 11.33 13.22 5.90
N CYS A 65 10.81 12.72 7.02
CA CYS A 65 10.88 11.30 7.36
C CYS A 65 10.19 10.42 6.29
N ALA A 66 9.10 10.90 5.69
CA ALA A 66 8.36 10.17 4.68
C ALA A 66 9.01 10.20 3.29
N THR A 67 9.79 11.25 2.97
CA THR A 67 10.26 11.52 1.59
C THR A 67 11.77 11.66 1.42
N GLY A 68 12.50 11.86 2.52
CA GLY A 68 13.93 12.18 2.54
C GLY A 68 14.28 13.62 2.13
N ILE A 69 13.29 14.50 1.93
CA ILE A 69 13.49 15.90 1.52
C ILE A 69 12.60 16.85 2.32
N LEU A 70 13.00 18.12 2.42
CA LEU A 70 12.16 19.16 3.03
C LEU A 70 10.91 19.47 2.18
N PRO A 71 9.79 19.85 2.82
CA PRO A 71 8.53 20.12 2.12
C PRO A 71 8.60 21.37 1.23
N PHE A 72 9.37 22.38 1.63
CA PHE A 72 9.42 23.67 0.94
C PHE A 72 10.86 24.17 0.88
N VAL A 73 11.43 24.21 -0.33
CA VAL A 73 12.81 24.66 -0.55
C VAL A 73 12.86 25.58 -1.77
N PRO A 74 13.32 26.83 -1.63
CA PRO A 74 13.54 27.73 -2.76
C PRO A 74 14.80 27.34 -3.52
N ALA A 75 15.04 27.94 -4.69
CA ALA A 75 16.11 27.56 -5.60
C ALA A 75 17.52 27.59 -4.95
N LYS A 76 17.76 28.53 -4.02
CA LYS A 76 19.04 28.68 -3.33
C LYS A 76 19.11 27.94 -1.99
N GLY A 77 18.15 27.06 -1.71
CA GLY A 77 18.09 26.25 -0.50
C GLY A 77 17.42 26.95 0.70
N PRO A 78 17.22 26.22 1.81
CA PRO A 78 16.45 26.71 2.96
C PRO A 78 17.09 27.90 3.70
N ALA A 79 18.39 28.14 3.50
CA ALA A 79 19.09 29.29 4.06
C ALA A 79 18.81 30.60 3.30
N ASP A 80 18.26 30.54 2.09
CA ASP A 80 17.84 31.73 1.33
C ASP A 80 16.60 32.34 1.95
N THR A 81 16.81 33.22 2.93
CA THR A 81 15.72 33.80 3.73
C THR A 81 14.70 34.58 2.89
N PRO A 82 15.12 35.45 1.93
CA PRO A 82 14.17 36.09 1.02
C PRO A 82 13.41 35.09 0.13
N GLY A 83 14.10 34.07 -0.39
CA GLY A 83 13.46 33.02 -1.19
C GLY A 83 12.43 32.22 -0.40
N MET A 84 12.77 31.82 0.82
CA MET A 84 11.88 31.13 1.76
C MET A 84 10.65 31.98 2.06
N TYR A 85 10.83 33.27 2.37
CA TYR A 85 9.70 34.17 2.61
C TYR A 85 8.76 34.28 1.41
N ASN A 86 9.31 34.51 0.21
CA ASN A 86 8.53 34.61 -1.02
C ASN A 86 7.75 33.32 -1.32
N MET A 87 8.35 32.16 -1.02
CA MET A 87 7.70 30.86 -1.14
C MET A 87 6.55 30.72 -0.15
N MET A 88 6.77 31.01 1.14
CA MET A 88 5.75 30.87 2.19
C MET A 88 4.53 31.78 1.97
N ILE A 89 4.73 33.03 1.55
CA ILE A 89 3.59 33.93 1.28
C ILE A 89 2.79 33.50 0.05
N SER A 90 3.43 32.80 -0.88
CA SER A 90 2.82 32.34 -2.14
C SER A 90 2.22 30.94 -2.02
N ARG A 91 2.37 30.26 -0.88
CA ARG A 91 1.93 28.89 -0.65
C ARG A 91 0.40 28.81 -0.60
N PRO A 92 -0.23 27.93 -1.40
CA PRO A 92 -1.63 27.55 -1.23
C PRO A 92 -1.85 26.84 0.12
N SER A 93 -3.00 27.07 0.76
CA SER A 93 -3.26 26.53 2.11
C SER A 93 -3.28 25.00 2.17
N ASP A 94 -3.57 24.33 1.06
CA ASP A 94 -3.67 22.87 0.95
C ASP A 94 -2.40 22.21 0.40
N ALA A 95 -1.37 22.99 0.09
CA ALA A 95 -0.09 22.46 -0.38
C ALA A 95 0.75 21.93 0.79
N ILE A 96 1.24 20.70 0.66
CA ILE A 96 2.20 20.07 1.58
C ILE A 96 3.62 20.00 1.02
N PHE A 97 3.75 20.20 -0.30
CA PHE A 97 5.04 20.19 -0.98
C PHE A 97 5.11 21.34 -1.98
N GLY A 98 6.28 21.96 -2.06
CA GLY A 98 6.59 23.01 -3.02
C GLY A 98 8.03 22.92 -3.51
N ARG A 99 8.23 23.12 -4.81
CA ARG A 99 9.56 23.23 -5.42
C ARG A 99 9.61 24.34 -6.47
N VAL A 100 10.81 24.77 -6.83
CA VAL A 100 11.02 25.70 -7.93
C VAL A 100 11.16 24.92 -9.25
N SER A 101 10.44 25.34 -10.30
CA SER A 101 10.60 24.81 -11.65
C SER A 101 11.89 25.30 -12.30
N GLU A 102 12.26 24.70 -13.44
CA GLU A 102 13.36 25.21 -14.28
C GLU A 102 13.14 26.66 -14.74
N THR A 103 11.88 27.08 -14.87
CA THR A 103 11.47 28.44 -15.23
C THR A 103 11.46 29.42 -14.05
N GLY A 104 11.79 28.96 -12.84
CA GLY A 104 11.82 29.79 -11.63
C GLY A 104 10.46 29.98 -10.93
N GLN A 105 9.40 29.29 -11.35
CA GLN A 105 8.06 29.37 -10.74
C GLN A 105 7.89 28.33 -9.63
N PHE A 106 7.06 28.63 -8.63
CA PHE A 106 6.72 27.66 -7.58
C PHE A 106 5.69 26.64 -8.09
N LEU A 107 6.05 25.36 -8.01
CA LEU A 107 5.18 24.23 -8.27
C LEU A 107 4.70 23.67 -6.92
N TRP A 108 3.40 23.67 -6.72
CA TRP A 108 2.75 23.24 -5.48
C TRP A 108 2.07 21.89 -5.65
N GLN A 109 2.13 21.04 -4.63
CA GLN A 109 1.46 19.76 -4.59
C GLN A 109 0.74 19.56 -3.25
N LYS A 110 -0.43 18.91 -3.32
CA LYS A 110 -1.26 18.55 -2.14
C LYS A 110 -0.93 17.16 -1.59
N ASP A 111 -0.18 16.40 -2.37
CA ASP A 111 0.24 15.02 -2.09
C ASP A 111 1.76 14.93 -2.07
N PHE A 112 2.28 13.78 -1.66
CA PHE A 112 3.71 13.49 -1.68
C PHE A 112 4.28 13.47 -3.10
N PRO A 113 5.54 13.87 -3.30
CA PRO A 113 6.19 13.77 -4.59
C PRO A 113 6.32 12.31 -5.05
N ASP A 114 6.12 12.11 -6.36
CA ASP A 114 6.10 10.78 -6.98
C ASP A 114 7.36 9.97 -6.66
N GLY A 115 7.14 8.74 -6.21
CA GLY A 115 8.17 7.74 -5.88
C GLY A 115 9.07 8.05 -4.68
N ARG A 116 8.88 9.18 -3.99
CA ARG A 116 9.63 9.51 -2.76
C ARG A 116 9.01 8.92 -1.50
N CYS A 117 7.68 8.89 -1.42
CA CYS A 117 6.97 8.33 -0.28
C CYS A 117 6.62 6.86 -0.55
N LEU A 118 7.32 5.96 0.15
CA LEU A 118 7.22 4.50 0.01
C LEU A 118 6.14 3.86 0.87
N TYR A 119 5.34 4.66 1.58
CA TYR A 119 4.22 4.13 2.37
C TYR A 119 3.08 3.61 1.47
N PRO A 120 2.24 2.67 1.97
CA PRO A 120 1.05 2.21 1.26
C PRO A 120 0.15 3.36 0.81
N LYS A 121 -0.53 3.21 -0.33
CA LYS A 121 -1.34 4.30 -0.93
C LYS A 121 -2.44 4.77 0.01
N SER A 122 -3.08 3.83 0.70
CA SER A 122 -4.10 4.12 1.72
C SER A 122 -3.55 5.00 2.85
N PHE A 123 -2.36 4.69 3.38
CA PHE A 123 -1.71 5.48 4.42
C PHE A 123 -1.19 6.82 3.91
N ARG A 124 -0.65 6.90 2.70
CA ARG A 124 -0.17 8.17 2.11
C ARG A 124 -1.27 9.21 2.03
N ARG A 125 -2.50 8.82 1.68
CA ARG A 125 -3.67 9.73 1.69
C ARG A 125 -3.90 10.32 3.07
N ILE A 126 -3.94 9.46 4.09
CA ILE A 126 -4.19 9.82 5.49
C ILE A 126 -3.06 10.71 6.01
N LEU A 127 -1.80 10.35 5.74
CA LEU A 127 -0.64 11.12 6.15
C LEU A 127 -0.57 12.48 5.44
N SER A 128 -0.96 12.54 4.16
CA SER A 128 -1.05 13.82 3.43
C SER A 128 -2.11 14.73 4.05
N GLU A 129 -3.26 14.18 4.45
CA GLU A 129 -4.27 14.91 5.22
C GLU A 129 -3.73 15.41 6.56
N PHE A 130 -3.06 14.54 7.32
CA PHE A 130 -2.45 14.91 8.58
C PHE A 130 -1.46 16.08 8.44
N ILE A 131 -0.56 16.00 7.45
CA ILE A 131 0.43 17.05 7.17
C ILE A 131 -0.26 18.34 6.71
N ARG A 132 -1.32 18.26 5.90
CA ARG A 132 -2.13 19.45 5.53
C ARG A 132 -2.67 20.17 6.76
N ARG A 133 -3.14 19.43 7.78
CA ARG A 133 -3.62 20.01 9.05
C ARG A 133 -2.49 20.66 9.84
N LEU A 134 -1.30 20.07 9.86
CA LEU A 134 -0.10 20.63 10.50
C LEU A 134 0.39 21.93 9.85
N PHE A 135 0.13 22.11 8.54
CA PHE A 135 0.45 23.33 7.80
C PHE A 135 -0.72 24.31 7.66
N ASP A 136 -1.87 24.06 8.32
CA ASP A 136 -3.02 24.94 8.23
C ASP A 136 -2.84 26.19 9.09
N ARG A 137 -2.90 27.35 8.44
CA ARG A 137 -2.68 28.67 9.06
C ARG A 137 -3.96 29.45 9.32
N ARG A 138 -5.11 28.93 8.88
CA ARG A 138 -6.38 29.66 8.97
C ARG A 138 -6.89 29.61 10.40
N GLU A 139 -7.13 30.75 11.02
CA GLU A 139 -7.59 30.81 12.42
C GLU A 139 -8.83 29.95 12.70
N ALA A 140 -9.74 29.84 11.73
CA ALA A 140 -10.97 29.05 11.85
C ALA A 140 -10.73 27.52 11.83
N THR A 141 -9.60 27.05 11.30
CA THR A 141 -9.33 25.63 11.09
C THR A 141 -7.95 25.19 11.58
N ARG A 142 -7.14 26.08 12.16
CA ARG A 142 -5.79 25.75 12.66
C ARG A 142 -5.87 24.64 13.69
N LEU A 143 -4.91 23.73 13.62
CA LEU A 143 -4.86 22.58 14.51
C LEU A 143 -4.37 23.00 15.90
N THR A 144 -5.05 22.53 16.94
CA THR A 144 -4.59 22.66 18.33
C THR A 144 -3.83 21.42 18.77
N PHE A 145 -3.02 21.51 19.83
CA PHE A 145 -2.35 20.31 20.38
C PHE A 145 -3.32 19.23 20.86
N ASN A 146 -4.51 19.58 21.34
CA ASN A 146 -5.51 18.60 21.76
C ASN A 146 -6.02 17.82 20.56
N GLU A 147 -6.41 18.51 19.48
CA GLU A 147 -6.83 17.84 18.24
C GLU A 147 -5.69 17.04 17.62
N PHE A 148 -4.46 17.56 17.65
CA PHE A 148 -3.27 16.82 17.21
C PHE A 148 -3.07 15.52 18.00
N ASP A 149 -3.25 15.53 19.32
CA ASP A 149 -3.15 14.34 20.17
C ASP A 149 -4.23 13.32 19.83
N GLU A 150 -5.48 13.75 19.64
CA GLU A 150 -6.58 12.87 19.20
C GLU A 150 -6.32 12.27 17.81
N MET A 151 -5.87 13.08 16.85
CA MET A 151 -5.44 12.60 15.53
C MET A 151 -4.30 11.58 15.63
N CYS A 152 -3.32 11.79 16.51
CA CYS A 152 -2.24 10.85 16.75
C CYS A 152 -2.75 9.52 17.32
N LYS A 153 -3.67 9.57 18.30
CA LYS A 153 -4.32 8.37 18.86
C LYS A 153 -5.08 7.60 17.78
N GLU A 154 -5.82 8.30 16.91
CA GLU A 154 -6.50 7.65 15.78
C GLU A 154 -5.50 6.97 14.84
N LEU A 155 -4.42 7.65 14.45
CA LEU A 155 -3.38 7.07 13.59
C LEU A 155 -2.74 5.82 14.20
N LEU A 156 -2.45 5.84 15.50
CA LEU A 156 -1.81 4.72 16.20
C LEU A 156 -2.73 3.50 16.35
N ASN A 157 -4.02 3.75 16.57
CA ASN A 157 -5.02 2.70 16.79
C ASN A 157 -5.76 2.29 15.50
N MET A 158 -5.42 2.88 14.36
CA MET A 158 -6.08 2.64 13.10
C MET A 158 -6.02 1.16 12.70
N LYS A 159 -7.17 0.61 12.31
CA LYS A 159 -7.28 -0.78 11.89
C LYS A 159 -6.52 -0.96 10.57
N ARG A 160 -5.48 -1.80 10.61
CA ARG A 160 -4.69 -2.22 9.46
C ARG A 160 -5.17 -3.57 8.96
N ILE A 161 -5.38 -3.68 7.66
CA ILE A 161 -5.89 -4.89 7.02
C ILE A 161 -4.95 -5.26 5.88
N LEU A 162 -4.56 -6.52 5.86
CA LEU A 162 -3.69 -7.03 4.82
C LEU A 162 -4.52 -7.42 3.58
N VAL A 163 -4.18 -6.84 2.44
CA VAL A 163 -4.86 -7.05 1.16
C VAL A 163 -3.89 -7.70 0.20
N PHE A 164 -4.25 -8.89 -0.30
CA PHE A 164 -3.51 -9.58 -1.34
C PHE A 164 -4.22 -9.41 -2.68
N LYS A 165 -3.61 -8.61 -3.56
CA LYS A 165 -4.08 -8.36 -4.92
C LYS A 165 -3.47 -9.43 -5.85
N MET A 166 -4.20 -10.53 -6.07
CA MET A 166 -3.71 -11.67 -6.86
C MET A 166 -3.33 -11.27 -8.29
N ASN A 167 -4.11 -10.37 -8.90
CA ASN A 167 -3.91 -9.91 -10.27
C ASN A 167 -2.59 -9.14 -10.47
N ILE A 168 -1.95 -8.67 -9.41
CA ILE A 168 -0.65 -7.98 -9.47
C ILE A 168 0.39 -8.56 -8.51
N LEU A 169 0.16 -9.76 -7.95
CA LEU A 169 1.02 -10.40 -6.95
C LEU A 169 1.49 -9.44 -5.83
N CYS A 170 0.60 -8.53 -5.40
CA CYS A 170 0.95 -7.46 -4.48
C CYS A 170 0.28 -7.66 -3.13
N LEU A 171 1.06 -7.53 -2.06
CA LEU A 171 0.59 -7.53 -0.69
C LEU A 171 0.68 -6.10 -0.16
N GLU A 172 -0.47 -5.51 0.20
CA GLU A 172 -0.54 -4.13 0.67
C GLU A 172 -1.33 -4.02 1.98
N GLU A 173 -0.90 -3.13 2.86
CA GLU A 173 -1.68 -2.75 4.03
C GLU A 173 -2.71 -1.68 3.65
N TYR A 174 -3.98 -2.00 3.88
CA TYR A 174 -5.08 -1.06 3.84
C TYR A 174 -5.35 -0.50 5.24
N PHE A 175 -5.30 0.83 5.34
CA PHE A 175 -5.60 1.56 6.57
C PHE A 175 -7.07 1.98 6.55
N ASP A 176 -7.86 1.35 7.41
CA ASP A 176 -9.30 1.56 7.44
C ASP A 176 -9.66 2.86 8.18
N THR A 177 -10.40 3.72 7.48
CA THR A 177 -10.85 5.03 7.96
C THR A 177 -12.37 5.10 8.05
N SER A 178 -13.06 3.96 8.03
CA SER A 178 -14.52 3.88 8.17
C SER A 178 -15.01 4.41 9.52
N THR A 179 -14.25 4.14 10.60
CA THR A 179 -14.64 4.42 11.99
C THR A 179 -13.96 5.64 12.61
N VAL A 180 -13.12 6.36 11.86
CA VAL A 180 -12.37 7.50 12.40
C VAL A 180 -13.18 8.80 12.36
N GLU A 181 -12.84 9.74 13.23
CA GLU A 181 -13.54 11.02 13.36
C GLU A 181 -12.75 12.18 12.73
N HIS A 182 -11.42 12.15 12.81
CA HIS A 182 -10.58 13.30 12.46
C HIS A 182 -9.96 13.23 11.05
N PHE A 183 -10.16 12.14 10.31
CA PHE A 183 -9.70 11.95 8.94
C PHE A 183 -10.86 11.74 7.97
N GLU A 184 -10.63 12.07 6.70
CA GLU A 184 -11.59 11.78 5.64
C GLU A 184 -11.86 10.27 5.55
N ARG A 185 -13.12 9.91 5.78
CA ARG A 185 -13.57 8.52 5.71
C ARG A 185 -13.51 8.00 4.29
N SER A 186 -12.81 6.89 4.12
CA SER A 186 -12.75 6.13 2.88
C SER A 186 -13.16 4.70 3.13
N TYR A 187 -14.14 4.23 2.35
CA TYR A 187 -14.63 2.86 2.41
C TYR A 187 -13.83 1.99 1.45
N PHE A 188 -13.69 0.71 1.82
CA PHE A 188 -12.91 -0.25 1.06
C PHE A 188 -13.38 -0.43 -0.37
N ASP A 189 -14.69 -0.33 -0.64
CA ASP A 189 -15.22 -0.46 -1.99
C ASP A 189 -14.74 0.67 -2.91
N VAL A 190 -14.57 1.88 -2.38
CA VAL A 190 -13.99 3.03 -3.09
C VAL A 190 -12.52 2.79 -3.38
N TYR A 191 -11.77 2.31 -2.38
CA TYR A 191 -10.36 1.95 -2.53
C TYR A 191 -10.15 0.89 -3.61
N VAL A 192 -10.95 -0.18 -3.61
CA VAL A 192 -10.87 -1.24 -4.62
C VAL A 192 -11.20 -0.71 -6.02
N LYS A 193 -12.27 0.09 -6.16
CA LYS A 193 -12.66 0.67 -7.46
C LYS A 193 -11.60 1.60 -8.06
N ALA A 194 -10.92 2.39 -7.22
CA ALA A 194 -9.96 3.39 -7.67
C ALA A 194 -8.65 2.78 -8.21
N ASP A 195 -8.32 1.56 -7.81
CA ASP A 195 -7.05 0.91 -8.13
C ASP A 195 -7.17 -0.13 -9.25
N THR A 196 -8.39 -0.37 -9.76
CA THR A 196 -8.67 -1.42 -10.74
C THR A 196 -9.17 -0.85 -12.06
N PRO A 197 -8.54 -1.16 -13.20
CA PRO A 197 -9.07 -0.79 -14.51
C PRO A 197 -10.45 -1.43 -14.72
N ALA A 198 -11.23 -0.90 -15.67
CA ALA A 198 -12.65 -1.20 -15.85
C ALA A 198 -13.04 -2.68 -16.08
N HIS A 199 -12.13 -3.65 -16.10
CA HIS A 199 -12.44 -5.05 -16.48
C HIS A 199 -11.61 -6.15 -15.78
N ASP A 200 -10.81 -5.84 -14.75
CA ASP A 200 -9.96 -6.84 -14.08
C ASP A 200 -10.15 -6.75 -12.55
N LEU A 201 -10.94 -7.63 -11.91
CA LEU A 201 -10.89 -7.72 -10.45
C LEU A 201 -10.83 -9.17 -9.98
N ILE A 202 -9.79 -9.56 -9.22
CA ILE A 202 -9.86 -10.55 -8.13
C ILE A 202 -8.99 -10.09 -6.96
N CYS A 203 -9.62 -9.63 -5.88
CA CYS A 203 -9.01 -9.17 -4.63
C CYS A 203 -9.23 -10.21 -3.51
N LEU A 204 -8.20 -10.50 -2.71
CA LEU A 204 -8.25 -11.41 -1.54
C LEU A 204 -7.90 -10.68 -0.24
N LEU A 205 -8.80 -10.76 0.73
CA LEU A 205 -8.63 -10.23 2.09
C LEU A 205 -8.37 -11.36 3.09
N THR A 206 -7.46 -11.19 4.06
CA THR A 206 -7.43 -12.06 5.26
C THR A 206 -6.96 -11.39 6.56
N LEU A 207 -7.63 -11.70 7.69
CA LEU A 207 -7.17 -11.77 9.12
C LEU A 207 -8.24 -12.54 9.97
N PRO A 208 -8.02 -12.95 11.25
CA PRO A 208 -8.33 -14.31 11.71
C PRO A 208 -9.81 -14.54 12.10
N THR A 209 -10.35 -15.68 11.66
CA THR A 209 -11.61 -16.33 12.08
C THR A 209 -12.95 -15.67 11.67
N GLY A 210 -13.66 -16.29 10.70
CA GLY A 210 -14.83 -15.68 10.08
C GLY A 210 -15.35 -16.35 8.80
N SER A 211 -16.58 -15.99 8.41
CA SER A 211 -17.26 -16.44 7.19
C SER A 211 -16.67 -15.81 5.92
N ALA A 212 -16.80 -16.52 4.80
CA ALA A 212 -16.37 -16.03 3.49
C ALA A 212 -17.60 -15.59 2.68
N VAL A 213 -17.51 -14.42 2.03
CA VAL A 213 -18.55 -13.96 1.10
C VAL A 213 -17.90 -13.65 -0.24
N VAL A 214 -18.38 -14.30 -1.30
CA VAL A 214 -17.95 -14.06 -2.67
C VAL A 214 -18.95 -13.11 -3.33
N TYR A 215 -18.49 -11.94 -3.78
CA TYR A 215 -19.33 -10.99 -4.51
C TYR A 215 -18.97 -11.03 -6.00
N LYS A 216 -19.99 -11.16 -6.85
CA LYS A 216 -19.86 -11.27 -8.30
C LYS A 216 -19.64 -9.93 -9.01
N SER A 217 -20.05 -8.80 -8.41
CA SER A 217 -19.90 -7.46 -9.01
C SER A 217 -20.07 -6.34 -7.99
N PRO A 218 -19.49 -5.15 -8.22
CA PRO A 218 -20.01 -3.90 -7.67
C PRO A 218 -21.48 -3.65 -8.11
N PRO A 219 -22.28 -2.92 -7.33
CA PRO A 219 -21.90 -2.19 -6.12
C PRO A 219 -21.83 -3.10 -4.89
N PHE A 220 -20.74 -2.97 -4.14
CA PHE A 220 -20.59 -3.65 -2.85
C PHE A 220 -21.32 -2.86 -1.76
N PRO A 221 -21.81 -3.52 -0.68
CA PRO A 221 -22.36 -2.82 0.45
C PRO A 221 -21.29 -1.92 1.10
N VAL A 222 -21.71 -0.73 1.52
CA VAL A 222 -20.89 0.16 2.36
C VAL A 222 -20.54 -0.57 3.66
N GLY A 223 -19.30 -0.46 4.13
CA GLY A 223 -18.86 -1.15 5.35
C GLY A 223 -18.59 -2.65 5.17
N LEU A 224 -18.26 -3.10 3.94
CA LEU A 224 -17.94 -4.50 3.64
C LEU A 224 -16.97 -5.16 4.65
N ILE A 225 -15.98 -4.39 5.11
CA ILE A 225 -14.97 -4.82 6.10
C ILE A 225 -15.58 -5.05 7.48
N ASP A 226 -16.62 -4.31 7.87
CA ASP A 226 -17.26 -4.43 9.19
C ASP A 226 -18.14 -5.67 9.29
N HIS A 227 -18.54 -6.22 8.14
CA HIS A 227 -19.40 -7.40 8.05
C HIS A 227 -18.64 -8.70 7.82
N CYS A 228 -17.32 -8.66 7.62
CA CYS A 228 -16.53 -9.82 7.24
C CYS A 228 -15.28 -9.93 8.11
N SER A 229 -15.21 -11.00 8.90
CA SER A 229 -14.08 -11.23 9.81
C SER A 229 -13.01 -12.19 9.27
N SER A 230 -13.01 -12.58 7.98
CA SER A 230 -11.95 -13.48 7.49
C SER A 230 -11.54 -13.52 6.03
N VAL A 231 -12.42 -13.79 5.06
CA VAL A 231 -11.95 -13.95 3.67
C VAL A 231 -12.97 -13.41 2.69
N ILE A 232 -12.56 -12.47 1.83
CA ILE A 232 -13.40 -11.98 0.74
C ILE A 232 -12.62 -12.06 -0.57
N VAL A 233 -13.23 -12.74 -1.55
CA VAL A 233 -12.76 -12.89 -2.94
C VAL A 233 -13.72 -12.11 -3.83
N MET A 234 -13.27 -11.10 -4.58
CA MET A 234 -14.19 -10.29 -5.41
C MET A 234 -13.78 -10.17 -6.86
N GLY A 235 -14.64 -10.67 -7.76
CA GLY A 235 -14.40 -10.91 -9.18
C GLY A 235 -14.99 -9.88 -10.16
N LEU A 236 -14.43 -9.76 -11.38
CA LEU A 236 -15.22 -9.70 -12.64
C LEU A 236 -14.40 -9.81 -13.95
N GLN A 237 -14.79 -10.74 -14.84
CA GLN A 237 -15.25 -10.41 -16.21
C GLN A 237 -16.13 -11.54 -16.82
N ASN A 238 -16.94 -11.16 -17.81
CA ASN A 238 -18.22 -11.72 -18.27
C ASN A 238 -18.13 -12.87 -19.32
N ASN A 239 -17.05 -13.66 -19.34
CA ASN A 239 -16.85 -14.71 -20.34
C ASN A 239 -16.79 -16.11 -19.67
N GLU A 240 -17.24 -17.13 -20.39
CA GLU A 240 -17.34 -18.54 -19.92
C GLU A 240 -16.01 -19.16 -19.43
N THR A 241 -14.87 -18.47 -19.58
CA THR A 241 -13.54 -18.89 -19.14
C THR A 241 -13.00 -18.00 -18.02
N TYR A 242 -12.90 -18.54 -16.81
CA TYR A 242 -12.21 -17.91 -15.68
C TYR A 242 -10.68 -17.96 -15.88
N ALA A 243 -10.10 -16.86 -16.38
CA ALA A 243 -8.66 -16.65 -16.46
C ALA A 243 -8.31 -15.33 -15.76
N LEU A 244 -7.44 -15.39 -14.75
CA LEU A 244 -6.96 -14.22 -14.02
C LEU A 244 -5.81 -13.55 -14.81
N PRO A 245 -5.96 -12.28 -15.28
CA PRO A 245 -4.84 -11.55 -15.87
C PRO A 245 -3.87 -11.13 -14.77
N ILE A 246 -2.88 -11.98 -14.49
CA ILE A 246 -1.80 -11.66 -13.55
C ILE A 246 -0.77 -10.77 -14.26
N LYS A 247 -0.76 -9.48 -13.92
CA LYS A 247 0.28 -8.52 -14.29
C LYS A 247 1.39 -8.59 -13.25
N LEU A 248 2.65 -8.54 -13.66
CA LEU A 248 3.74 -8.49 -12.69
C LEU A 248 3.89 -7.07 -12.13
N PRO A 249 4.20 -6.91 -10.83
CA PRO A 249 4.50 -5.62 -10.24
C PRO A 249 5.55 -4.87 -11.07
N GLU A 250 5.28 -3.61 -11.38
CA GLU A 250 6.27 -2.75 -12.03
C GLU A 250 7.30 -2.29 -11.00
N LEU A 251 8.58 -2.42 -11.36
CA LEU A 251 9.66 -1.89 -10.54
C LEU A 251 9.56 -0.36 -10.50
N ILE A 252 9.42 0.21 -9.31
CA ILE A 252 9.47 1.68 -9.16
C ILE A 252 10.93 2.11 -9.26
N VAL A 253 11.30 2.60 -10.43
CA VAL A 253 12.65 3.06 -10.75
C VAL A 253 12.75 4.58 -10.62
N HIS A 254 13.68 5.03 -9.78
CA HIS A 254 14.31 6.33 -9.97
C HIS A 254 15.71 6.08 -10.51
N SER A 255 15.98 6.50 -11.75
CA SER A 255 17.32 6.41 -12.31
C SER A 255 18.31 7.02 -11.30
N PRO A 256 19.33 6.27 -10.86
CA PRO A 256 20.25 6.72 -9.82
C PRO A 256 21.05 7.95 -10.25
N PHE A 257 21.25 8.08 -11.56
CA PHE A 257 21.89 9.21 -12.19
C PHE A 257 21.01 9.64 -13.37
N SER A 258 20.74 10.93 -13.52
CA SER A 258 20.44 11.46 -14.86
C SER A 258 21.58 11.04 -15.80
N GLN A 259 21.34 10.95 -17.10
CA GLN A 259 22.42 10.74 -18.08
C GLN A 259 23.37 11.96 -18.02
N CYS A 260 24.24 12.00 -17.01
CA CYS A 260 25.00 13.18 -16.63
C CYS A 260 26.33 13.15 -17.38
N ASN A 261 26.54 14.17 -18.23
CA ASN A 261 27.84 14.50 -18.82
C ASN A 261 28.72 15.31 -17.83
N HIS A 262 28.45 15.23 -16.52
CA HIS A 262 29.15 15.95 -15.44
C HIS A 262 29.49 15.04 -14.26
N GLU A 263 30.45 15.44 -13.43
CA GLU A 263 30.79 14.74 -12.19
C GLU A 263 29.61 14.79 -11.21
N PRO A 264 29.16 13.63 -10.66
CA PRO A 264 28.01 13.59 -9.78
C PRO A 264 28.31 14.31 -8.47
N THR A 265 27.38 15.17 -8.07
CA THR A 265 27.40 15.82 -6.75
C THR A 265 27.24 14.79 -5.63
N PHE A 266 27.70 15.14 -4.43
CA PHE A 266 27.51 14.29 -3.24
C PHE A 266 26.03 13.99 -2.96
N HIS A 267 25.12 14.91 -3.31
CA HIS A 267 23.68 14.69 -3.18
C HIS A 267 23.18 13.63 -4.19
N GLU A 268 23.62 13.69 -5.45
CA GLU A 268 23.28 12.68 -6.46
C GLU A 268 23.82 11.29 -6.07
N MET A 269 25.02 11.20 -5.51
CA MET A 269 25.57 9.92 -5.01
C MET A 269 24.73 9.34 -3.85
N LYS A 270 24.30 10.18 -2.91
CA LYS A 270 23.38 9.76 -1.84
C LYS A 270 22.05 9.29 -2.39
N LEU A 271 21.52 9.97 -3.40
CA LEU A 271 20.28 9.59 -4.06
C LEU A 271 20.43 8.25 -4.78
N ALA A 272 21.53 8.03 -5.50
CA ALA A 272 21.84 6.76 -6.14
C ALA A 272 21.93 5.59 -5.15
N ALA A 273 22.62 5.79 -4.02
CA ALA A 273 22.68 4.80 -2.95
C ALA A 273 21.28 4.51 -2.36
N ALA A 274 20.48 5.55 -2.11
CA ALA A 274 19.11 5.40 -1.63
C ALA A 274 18.21 4.66 -2.64
N SER A 275 18.31 4.98 -3.94
CA SER A 275 17.59 4.27 -5.01
C SER A 275 17.98 2.80 -5.08
N THR A 276 19.27 2.48 -4.93
CA THR A 276 19.77 1.09 -4.89
C THR A 276 19.15 0.33 -3.72
N LEU A 277 19.15 0.92 -2.52
CA LEU A 277 18.54 0.33 -1.33
C LEU A 277 17.00 0.23 -1.44
N SER A 278 16.36 1.13 -2.19
CA SER A 278 14.92 1.06 -2.45
C SER A 278 14.56 -0.15 -3.31
N VAL A 279 15.34 -0.45 -4.36
CA VAL A 279 15.16 -1.66 -5.19
C VAL A 279 15.46 -2.93 -4.40
N GLU A 280 16.54 -2.93 -3.61
CA GLU A 280 16.86 -4.04 -2.70
C GLU A 280 15.71 -4.30 -1.72
N ARG A 281 15.16 -3.23 -1.12
CA ARG A 281 14.00 -3.33 -0.23
C ARG A 281 12.77 -3.91 -0.93
N GLN A 282 12.45 -3.47 -2.15
CA GLN A 282 11.32 -4.04 -2.91
C GLN A 282 11.52 -5.54 -3.17
N THR A 283 12.76 -5.97 -3.42
CA THR A 283 13.10 -7.39 -3.58
C THR A 283 12.89 -8.18 -2.28
N TYR A 284 13.29 -7.61 -1.14
CA TYR A 284 13.04 -8.22 0.16
C TYR A 284 11.56 -8.26 0.51
N GLU A 285 10.79 -7.20 0.22
CA GLU A 285 9.34 -7.17 0.44
C GLU A 285 8.61 -8.27 -0.36
N LEU A 286 9.00 -8.49 -1.63
CA LEU A 286 8.53 -9.62 -2.44
C LEU A 286 8.83 -10.97 -1.77
N GLN A 287 10.04 -11.14 -1.22
CA GLN A 287 10.45 -12.37 -0.55
C GLN A 287 9.76 -12.57 0.81
N ASP A 288 9.60 -11.51 1.58
CA ASP A 288 8.93 -11.49 2.89
C ASP A 288 7.43 -11.66 2.78
N ALA A 289 6.84 -11.31 1.63
CA ALA A 289 5.45 -11.60 1.35
C ALA A 289 5.19 -13.10 1.15
N ILE A 290 6.18 -13.92 0.76
CA ILE A 290 5.99 -15.33 0.40
C ILE A 290 5.32 -16.14 1.51
N PRO A 291 5.84 -16.18 2.76
CA PRO A 291 5.23 -17.00 3.81
C PRO A 291 3.82 -16.52 4.14
N THR A 292 3.60 -15.20 4.09
CA THR A 292 2.31 -14.58 4.32
C THR A 292 1.31 -14.97 3.23
N VAL A 293 1.70 -14.90 1.96
CA VAL A 293 0.89 -15.35 0.82
C VAL A 293 0.58 -16.83 0.93
N ILE A 294 1.56 -17.69 1.25
CA ILE A 294 1.31 -19.12 1.49
C ILE A 294 0.29 -19.31 2.62
N GLY A 295 0.44 -18.60 3.74
CA GLY A 295 -0.51 -18.63 4.85
C GLY A 295 -1.93 -18.21 4.44
N ILE A 296 -2.04 -17.17 3.61
CA ILE A 296 -3.29 -16.73 3.00
C ILE A 296 -3.89 -17.86 2.14
N LEU A 297 -3.10 -18.44 1.24
CA LEU A 297 -3.55 -19.53 0.35
C LEU A 297 -4.01 -20.76 1.14
N ARG A 298 -3.28 -21.14 2.19
CA ARG A 298 -3.66 -22.25 3.08
C ARG A 298 -4.96 -21.98 3.83
N THR A 299 -5.14 -20.76 4.32
CA THR A 299 -6.37 -20.34 5.00
C THR A 299 -7.58 -20.41 4.05
N VAL A 300 -7.41 -19.91 2.82
CA VAL A 300 -8.42 -19.96 1.77
C VAL A 300 -8.75 -21.41 1.40
N TYR A 301 -7.72 -22.23 1.14
CA TYR A 301 -7.86 -23.63 0.82
C TYR A 301 -8.64 -24.40 1.90
N ALA A 302 -8.26 -24.27 3.17
CA ALA A 302 -8.94 -24.94 4.28
C ALA A 302 -10.42 -24.55 4.37
N LYS A 303 -10.75 -23.28 4.08
CA LYS A 303 -12.13 -22.80 4.06
C LYS A 303 -12.92 -23.36 2.87
N LEU A 304 -12.36 -23.31 1.66
CA LEU A 304 -13.00 -23.88 0.47
C LEU A 304 -13.21 -25.40 0.60
N LEU A 305 -12.24 -26.11 1.19
CA LEU A 305 -12.36 -27.53 1.49
C LEU A 305 -13.55 -27.83 2.39
N LYS A 306 -13.70 -27.07 3.50
CA LYS A 306 -14.84 -27.21 4.41
C LYS A 306 -16.19 -26.98 3.72
N GLU A 307 -16.30 -25.95 2.89
CA GLU A 307 -17.53 -25.68 2.13
C GLU A 307 -17.82 -26.79 1.10
N ALA A 308 -16.79 -27.30 0.42
CA ALA A 308 -16.91 -28.39 -0.54
C ALA A 308 -17.34 -29.72 0.12
N GLU A 309 -16.85 -30.00 1.33
CA GLU A 309 -17.26 -31.17 2.12
C GLU A 309 -18.76 -31.12 2.49
N ILE A 310 -19.25 -29.95 2.91
CA ILE A 310 -20.67 -29.71 3.19
C ILE A 310 -21.50 -29.91 1.91
N LEU A 311 -21.07 -29.28 0.82
CA LEU A 311 -21.75 -29.38 -0.48
C LEU A 311 -21.81 -30.83 -0.99
N ALA A 312 -20.72 -31.58 -0.84
CA ALA A 312 -20.65 -33.00 -1.21
C ALA A 312 -21.57 -33.85 -0.34
N HIS A 313 -21.63 -33.60 0.96
CA HIS A 313 -22.55 -34.28 1.86
C HIS A 313 -24.01 -34.03 1.44
N ASP A 314 -24.40 -32.77 1.24
CA ASP A 314 -25.77 -32.39 0.92
C ASP A 314 -26.19 -32.88 -0.47
N CYS A 315 -25.29 -32.81 -1.45
CA CYS A 315 -25.54 -33.34 -2.79
C CYS A 315 -25.72 -34.87 -2.77
N ASN A 316 -24.94 -35.59 -1.96
CA ASN A 316 -25.11 -37.03 -1.79
C ASN A 316 -26.45 -37.37 -1.13
N PHE A 317 -26.86 -36.61 -0.12
CA PHE A 317 -28.16 -36.76 0.53
C PHE A 317 -29.32 -36.47 -0.44
N ALA A 318 -29.29 -35.35 -1.15
CA ALA A 318 -30.27 -34.99 -2.17
C ALA A 318 -30.35 -36.03 -3.30
N SER A 319 -29.22 -36.57 -3.74
CA SER A 319 -29.16 -37.63 -4.76
C SER A 319 -29.85 -38.92 -4.29
N ARG A 320 -29.76 -39.26 -2.99
CA ARG A 320 -30.48 -40.41 -2.42
C ARG A 320 -31.99 -40.16 -2.39
N LEU A 321 -32.41 -38.97 -1.96
CA LEU A 321 -33.82 -38.55 -1.96
C LEU A 321 -34.41 -38.55 -3.38
N ALA A 322 -33.67 -38.04 -4.38
CA ALA A 322 -34.13 -38.00 -5.77
C ALA A 322 -34.33 -39.41 -6.36
N LYS A 323 -33.47 -40.37 -6.00
CA LYS A 323 -33.66 -41.78 -6.37
C LYS A 323 -34.94 -42.36 -5.77
N GLN A 324 -35.23 -42.05 -4.50
CA GLN A 324 -36.47 -42.46 -3.84
C GLN A 324 -37.70 -41.78 -4.46
N LEU A 325 -37.63 -40.47 -4.70
CA LEU A 325 -38.69 -39.70 -5.38
C LEU A 325 -39.01 -40.29 -6.76
N ARG A 326 -37.99 -40.70 -7.53
CA ARG A 326 -38.18 -41.33 -8.84
C ARG A 326 -38.84 -42.71 -8.76
N LEU A 327 -38.65 -43.45 -7.67
CA LEU A 327 -39.37 -44.70 -7.44
C LEU A 327 -40.83 -44.43 -7.07
N LEU A 328 -41.05 -43.47 -6.16
CA LEU A 328 -42.38 -43.05 -5.73
C LEU A 328 -43.18 -42.37 -6.86
N SER A 329 -42.53 -41.64 -7.77
CA SER A 329 -43.20 -40.95 -8.87
C SER A 329 -43.94 -41.92 -9.78
N LYS A 330 -43.41 -43.14 -9.98
CA LYS A 330 -44.10 -44.21 -10.72
C LYS A 330 -45.38 -44.64 -10.02
N ALA A 331 -45.33 -44.80 -8.69
CA ALA A 331 -46.50 -45.15 -7.90
C ALA A 331 -47.54 -44.02 -7.87
N ILE A 332 -47.10 -42.76 -7.74
CA ILE A 332 -47.97 -41.58 -7.76
C ILE A 332 -48.60 -41.39 -9.14
N ALA A 333 -47.84 -41.64 -10.22
CA ALA A 333 -48.35 -41.58 -11.59
C ALA A 333 -49.49 -42.59 -11.82
N LEU A 334 -49.43 -43.79 -11.23
CA LEU A 334 -50.52 -44.76 -11.32
C LEU A 334 -51.85 -44.24 -10.73
N ASN A 335 -51.80 -43.31 -9.78
CA ASN A 335 -52.97 -42.71 -9.14
C ASN A 335 -53.53 -41.47 -9.86
N LYS A 336 -52.98 -41.08 -11.02
CA LYS A 336 -53.50 -39.94 -11.82
C LYS A 336 -54.50 -40.38 -12.87
N GLU A 337 -55.49 -39.53 -13.13
CA GLU A 337 -56.64 -39.84 -13.98
C GLU A 337 -56.28 -39.75 -15.47
N THR A 338 -55.52 -38.74 -15.86
CA THR A 338 -55.15 -38.51 -17.27
C THR A 338 -53.75 -39.01 -17.58
N ALA A 339 -53.54 -39.51 -18.80
CA ALA A 339 -52.22 -39.96 -19.26
C ALA A 339 -51.17 -38.83 -19.26
N GLU A 340 -51.61 -37.59 -19.49
CA GLU A 340 -50.78 -36.39 -19.45
C GLU A 340 -50.24 -36.11 -18.05
N GLU A 341 -51.08 -36.21 -17.01
CA GLU A 341 -50.66 -36.05 -15.61
C GLU A 341 -49.67 -37.13 -15.17
N ARG A 342 -49.90 -38.39 -15.58
CA ARG A 342 -48.94 -39.49 -15.30
C ARG A 342 -47.55 -39.15 -15.83
N LYS A 343 -47.51 -38.73 -17.10
CA LYS A 343 -46.28 -38.38 -17.80
C LYS A 343 -45.61 -37.15 -17.18
N ALA A 344 -46.38 -36.15 -16.76
CA ALA A 344 -45.87 -34.95 -16.10
C ALA A 344 -45.18 -35.26 -14.76
N VAL A 345 -45.79 -36.08 -13.90
CA VAL A 345 -45.22 -36.48 -12.60
C VAL A 345 -43.88 -37.22 -12.78
N GLU A 346 -43.83 -38.18 -13.70
CA GLU A 346 -42.60 -38.92 -13.99
C GLU A 346 -41.52 -38.04 -14.62
N ASN A 347 -41.88 -37.16 -15.55
CA ASN A 347 -40.95 -36.24 -16.21
C ASN A 347 -40.33 -35.25 -15.22
N ASN A 348 -41.12 -34.69 -14.30
CA ASN A 348 -40.63 -33.76 -13.30
C ASN A 348 -39.63 -34.45 -12.35
N ALA A 349 -39.95 -35.64 -11.84
CA ALA A 349 -39.02 -36.42 -11.02
C ALA A 349 -37.74 -36.78 -11.79
N HIS A 350 -37.85 -37.07 -13.09
CA HIS A 350 -36.71 -37.33 -13.95
C HIS A 350 -35.85 -36.07 -14.19
N SER A 351 -36.47 -34.88 -14.30
CA SER A 351 -35.77 -33.60 -14.44
C SER A 351 -34.94 -33.31 -13.19
N VAL A 352 -35.56 -33.39 -12.00
CA VAL A 352 -34.89 -33.17 -10.71
C VAL A 352 -33.70 -34.12 -10.53
N ALA A 353 -33.87 -35.41 -10.88
CA ALA A 353 -32.77 -36.38 -10.81
C ALA A 353 -31.64 -36.06 -11.80
N ARG A 354 -31.95 -35.54 -13.00
CA ARG A 354 -30.94 -35.11 -13.99
C ARG A 354 -30.16 -33.90 -13.51
N GLU A 355 -30.86 -32.89 -12.99
CA GLU A 355 -30.25 -31.68 -12.43
C GLU A 355 -29.33 -32.01 -11.26
N LEU A 356 -29.77 -32.86 -10.33
CA LEU A 356 -28.94 -33.29 -9.21
C LEU A 356 -27.73 -34.13 -9.63
N ASN A 357 -27.84 -34.95 -10.68
CA ASN A 357 -26.67 -35.64 -11.23
C ASN A 357 -25.67 -34.64 -11.83
N PHE A 358 -26.15 -33.62 -12.56
CA PHE A 358 -25.29 -32.57 -13.10
C PHE A 358 -24.57 -31.79 -11.99
N ILE A 359 -25.31 -31.41 -10.94
CA ILE A 359 -24.73 -30.78 -9.73
C ILE A 359 -23.71 -31.73 -9.09
N GLY A 360 -24.01 -33.02 -8.96
CA GLY A 360 -23.11 -34.00 -8.38
C GLY A 360 -21.78 -34.15 -9.13
N GLU A 361 -21.80 -34.11 -10.47
CA GLU A 361 -20.58 -34.10 -11.29
C GLU A 361 -19.78 -32.80 -11.08
N ALA A 362 -20.45 -31.65 -11.00
CA ALA A 362 -19.79 -30.38 -10.70
C ALA A 362 -19.13 -30.38 -9.31
N VAL A 363 -19.80 -30.92 -8.28
CA VAL A 363 -19.23 -31.04 -6.92
C VAL A 363 -18.00 -31.95 -6.90
N LYS A 364 -18.03 -33.09 -7.60
CA LYS A 364 -16.85 -33.98 -7.72
C LYS A 364 -15.69 -33.26 -8.39
N TRP A 365 -15.97 -32.49 -9.44
CA TRP A 365 -14.96 -31.69 -10.13
C TRP A 365 -14.32 -30.66 -9.19
N VAL A 366 -15.12 -29.94 -8.39
CA VAL A 366 -14.61 -29.01 -7.36
C VAL A 366 -13.71 -29.73 -6.36
N CYS A 367 -14.13 -30.88 -5.82
CA CYS A 367 -13.32 -31.66 -4.89
C CYS A 367 -11.99 -32.11 -5.51
N SER A 368 -12.00 -32.53 -6.78
CA SER A 368 -10.78 -32.90 -7.51
C SER A 368 -9.85 -31.70 -7.73
N MET A 369 -10.39 -30.51 -8.02
CA MET A 369 -9.57 -29.30 -8.15
C MET A 369 -8.92 -28.93 -6.82
N LEU A 370 -9.65 -29.03 -5.70
CA LEU A 370 -9.10 -28.75 -4.37
C LEU A 370 -7.92 -29.67 -4.03
N GLN A 371 -7.99 -30.95 -4.38
CA GLN A 371 -6.85 -31.86 -4.21
C GLN A 371 -5.62 -31.43 -5.02
N GLN A 372 -5.82 -30.98 -6.25
CA GLN A 372 -4.72 -30.47 -7.08
C GLN A 372 -4.14 -29.18 -6.50
N ILE A 373 -4.97 -28.28 -5.98
CA ILE A 373 -4.55 -27.05 -5.31
C ILE A 373 -3.66 -27.37 -4.10
N ASP A 374 -4.04 -28.34 -3.27
CA ASP A 374 -3.25 -28.75 -2.10
C ASP A 374 -1.83 -29.20 -2.48
N VAL A 375 -1.72 -30.05 -3.51
CA VAL A 375 -0.44 -30.50 -4.04
C VAL A 375 0.38 -29.33 -4.56
N ARG A 376 -0.26 -28.38 -5.27
CA ARG A 376 0.43 -27.18 -5.78
C ARG A 376 0.92 -26.27 -4.65
N ILE A 377 0.12 -26.04 -3.60
CA ILE A 377 0.56 -25.24 -2.44
C ILE A 377 1.73 -25.95 -1.73
N ALA A 378 1.70 -27.27 -1.59
CA ALA A 378 2.82 -28.03 -1.01
C ALA A 378 4.13 -27.89 -1.82
N VAL A 379 4.03 -27.83 -3.16
CA VAL A 379 5.19 -27.56 -4.03
C VAL A 379 5.74 -26.15 -3.79
N ILE A 380 4.88 -25.14 -3.61
CA ILE A 380 5.29 -23.77 -3.28
C ILE A 380 6.05 -23.74 -1.94
N GLU A 381 5.52 -24.42 -0.92
CA GLU A 381 6.13 -24.49 0.41
C GLU A 381 7.52 -25.11 0.41
N SER A 382 7.77 -26.05 -0.50
CA SER A 382 9.09 -26.69 -0.65
C SER A 382 10.16 -25.79 -1.26
N LYS A 383 9.77 -24.66 -1.88
CA LYS A 383 10.70 -23.75 -2.55
C LYS A 383 11.18 -22.66 -1.59
N HIS A 384 12.46 -22.73 -1.23
CA HIS A 384 13.10 -21.66 -0.47
C HIS A 384 13.72 -20.61 -1.39
N ILE A 385 13.29 -19.35 -1.23
CA ILE A 385 13.93 -18.21 -1.89
C ILE A 385 14.99 -17.63 -0.95
N VAL A 386 16.25 -17.77 -1.32
CA VAL A 386 17.38 -17.26 -0.55
C VAL A 386 17.39 -15.73 -0.59
N LYS A 387 17.49 -15.11 0.59
CA LYS A 387 17.73 -13.67 0.76
C LYS A 387 19.22 -13.38 0.59
N GLU A 388 19.53 -12.46 -0.31
CA GLU A 388 20.90 -11.96 -0.47
C GLU A 388 21.29 -11.02 0.68
N PRO A 389 22.58 -10.92 1.03
CA PRO A 389 23.05 -9.97 2.03
C PRO A 389 22.83 -8.52 1.56
N SER A 390 22.47 -7.64 2.49
CA SER A 390 22.17 -6.24 2.17
C SER A 390 23.44 -5.45 1.84
N LEU A 391 23.35 -4.64 0.78
CA LEU A 391 24.41 -3.70 0.36
C LEU A 391 24.49 -2.46 1.26
N LYS A 392 23.58 -2.29 2.24
CA LYS A 392 23.50 -1.10 3.09
C LYS A 392 24.84 -0.72 3.73
N GLY A 393 25.57 -1.66 4.31
CA GLY A 393 26.85 -1.37 4.98
C GLY A 393 27.90 -0.83 4.01
N GLU A 394 27.95 -1.40 2.80
CA GLU A 394 28.88 -1.00 1.74
C GLU A 394 28.51 0.36 1.17
N LEU A 395 27.22 0.59 0.89
CA LEU A 395 26.73 1.87 0.36
C LEU A 395 26.87 3.01 1.39
N GLU A 396 26.59 2.74 2.67
CA GLU A 396 26.83 3.71 3.74
C GLU A 396 28.31 4.05 3.87
N THR A 397 29.20 3.08 3.67
CA THR A 397 30.66 3.30 3.64
C THR A 397 31.00 4.25 2.50
N VAL A 398 30.58 3.97 1.27
CA VAL A 398 30.81 4.86 0.11
C VAL A 398 30.34 6.30 0.37
N VAL A 399 29.19 6.47 1.03
CA VAL A 399 28.65 7.80 1.37
C VAL A 399 29.36 8.47 2.56
N LYS A 400 29.64 7.74 3.65
CA LYS A 400 30.19 8.30 4.91
C LYS A 400 31.66 8.69 4.81
N TYR A 401 32.47 7.95 4.05
CA TYR A 401 33.90 8.28 3.89
C TYR A 401 34.12 9.65 3.20
N ARG A 402 33.08 10.22 2.57
CA ARG A 402 33.12 11.56 1.95
C ARG A 402 32.74 12.71 2.86
N THR A 403 31.98 12.48 3.94
CA THR A 403 31.71 13.54 4.94
C THR A 403 32.97 14.00 5.68
N PHE A 404 34.08 13.25 5.61
CA PHE A 404 35.29 13.43 6.41
C PHE A 404 36.55 13.87 5.65
N LEU A 405 36.49 14.20 4.36
CA LEU A 405 37.66 14.67 3.60
C LEU A 405 37.59 16.18 3.28
N PRO A 406 37.91 17.07 4.25
CA PRO A 406 38.31 18.42 3.94
C PRO A 406 39.77 18.40 3.48
N TYR A 407 40.03 18.76 2.22
CA TYR A 407 41.35 19.05 1.64
C TYR A 407 42.35 17.88 1.51
N SER A 408 42.37 17.23 0.35
CA SER A 408 43.63 16.76 -0.27
C SER A 408 43.43 16.44 -1.76
N HIS A 409 44.44 16.75 -2.57
CA HIS A 409 44.67 16.45 -4.00
C HIS A 409 43.44 16.28 -4.94
N ALA A 410 43.21 17.30 -5.78
CA ALA A 410 42.10 17.35 -6.75
C ALA A 410 42.08 16.18 -7.77
N SER A 411 43.23 15.61 -8.16
CA SER A 411 43.28 14.51 -9.15
C SER A 411 42.98 13.13 -8.57
N GLU A 412 43.36 12.87 -7.30
CA GLU A 412 43.04 11.60 -6.63
C GLU A 412 41.55 11.52 -6.26
N ASN A 413 40.95 12.66 -5.89
CA ASN A 413 39.50 12.74 -5.64
C ASN A 413 38.67 12.44 -6.89
N ALA A 414 39.07 12.90 -8.08
CA ALA A 414 38.33 12.66 -9.32
C ALA A 414 38.31 11.18 -9.73
N LEU A 415 39.45 10.49 -9.66
CA LEU A 415 39.55 9.05 -9.94
C LEU A 415 38.72 8.21 -8.97
N GLN A 416 38.73 8.58 -7.69
CA GLN A 416 37.97 7.87 -6.66
C GLN A 416 36.46 8.14 -6.79
N MET A 417 36.05 9.35 -7.20
CA MET A 417 34.64 9.68 -7.49
C MET A 417 34.10 8.88 -8.67
N GLU A 418 34.88 8.71 -9.73
CA GLU A 418 34.47 7.88 -10.87
C GLU A 418 34.37 6.40 -10.50
N ALA A 419 35.28 5.91 -9.65
CA ALA A 419 35.20 4.55 -9.11
C ALA A 419 33.94 4.34 -8.26
N ASP A 420 33.61 5.29 -7.37
CA ASP A 420 32.39 5.25 -6.55
C ASP A 420 31.12 5.34 -7.41
N ARG A 421 31.11 6.21 -8.43
CA ARG A 421 30.00 6.32 -9.39
C ARG A 421 29.76 4.99 -10.10
N LYS A 422 30.82 4.38 -10.63
CA LYS A 422 30.75 3.08 -11.30
C LYS A 422 30.31 1.98 -10.34
N TYR A 423 30.76 2.02 -9.08
CA TYR A 423 30.31 1.10 -8.05
C TYR A 423 28.81 1.22 -7.77
N LEU A 424 28.30 2.44 -7.58
CA LEU A 424 26.88 2.72 -7.34
C LEU A 424 26.03 2.28 -8.53
N LEU A 425 26.46 2.58 -9.76
CA LEU A 425 25.75 2.16 -10.98
C LEU A 425 25.72 0.63 -11.12
N ASN A 426 26.87 -0.04 -10.96
CA ASN A 426 26.94 -1.50 -11.04
C ASN A 426 26.11 -2.17 -9.94
N SER A 427 26.12 -1.61 -8.73
CA SER A 427 25.32 -2.08 -7.60
C SER A 427 23.83 -1.95 -7.88
N TYR A 428 23.41 -0.79 -8.42
CA TYR A 428 22.05 -0.54 -8.86
C TYR A 428 21.61 -1.54 -9.93
N GLU A 429 22.38 -1.72 -11.00
CA GLU A 429 22.07 -2.69 -12.06
C GLU A 429 21.99 -4.12 -11.54
N LYS A 430 22.85 -4.49 -10.58
CA LYS A 430 22.83 -5.81 -9.95
C LYS A 430 21.53 -6.03 -9.18
N VAL A 431 21.10 -5.08 -8.35
CA VAL A 431 19.84 -5.23 -7.59
C VAL A 431 18.61 -5.23 -8.49
N VAL A 432 18.62 -4.47 -9.60
CA VAL A 432 17.54 -4.51 -10.60
C VAL A 432 17.46 -5.89 -11.26
N ARG A 433 18.58 -6.46 -11.71
CA ARG A 433 18.59 -7.82 -12.28
C ARG A 433 18.12 -8.87 -11.27
N ASN A 434 18.56 -8.77 -10.02
CA ASN A 434 18.10 -9.66 -8.96
C ASN A 434 16.58 -9.53 -8.74
N TYR A 435 16.04 -8.32 -8.70
CA TYR A 435 14.60 -8.10 -8.62
C TYR A 435 13.85 -8.83 -9.75
N ASP A 436 14.26 -8.65 -11.00
CA ASP A 436 13.63 -9.27 -12.17
C ASP A 436 13.70 -10.81 -12.11
N GLU A 437 14.84 -11.36 -11.70
CA GLU A 437 15.02 -12.80 -11.52
C GLU A 437 14.09 -13.37 -10.45
N LYS A 438 13.97 -12.69 -9.29
CA LYS A 438 13.09 -13.11 -8.20
C LYS A 438 11.62 -12.96 -8.57
N LEU A 439 11.26 -11.89 -9.26
CA LEU A 439 9.92 -11.66 -9.76
C LEU A 439 9.47 -12.76 -10.73
N LYS A 440 10.36 -13.15 -11.65
CA LYS A 440 10.13 -14.27 -12.58
C LYS A 440 9.96 -15.59 -11.85
N GLN A 441 10.85 -15.90 -10.89
CA GLN A 441 10.73 -17.09 -10.06
C GLN A 441 9.39 -17.15 -9.31
N LEU A 442 8.95 -16.02 -8.74
CA LEU A 442 7.66 -15.93 -8.06
C LEU A 442 6.49 -16.12 -9.04
N SER A 443 6.57 -15.53 -10.23
CA SER A 443 5.57 -15.74 -11.28
C SER A 443 5.41 -17.23 -11.60
N ASP A 444 6.52 -17.92 -11.88
CA ASP A 444 6.52 -19.34 -12.24
C ASP A 444 5.97 -20.23 -11.10
N ILE A 445 6.08 -19.79 -9.85
CA ILE A 445 5.63 -20.53 -8.67
C ILE A 445 4.15 -20.30 -8.38
N PHE A 446 3.69 -19.05 -8.42
CA PHE A 446 2.39 -18.66 -7.89
C PHE A 446 1.29 -18.55 -8.94
N VAL A 447 1.60 -18.32 -10.22
CA VAL A 447 0.59 -18.06 -11.25
C VAL A 447 -0.41 -19.21 -11.41
N GLU A 448 0.06 -20.45 -11.58
CA GLU A 448 -0.82 -21.62 -11.74
C GLU A 448 -1.70 -21.87 -10.50
N PRO A 449 -1.16 -21.97 -9.26
CA PRO A 449 -1.97 -22.12 -8.05
C PRO A 449 -3.01 -21.02 -7.87
N LEU A 450 -2.66 -19.76 -8.16
CA LEU A 450 -3.57 -18.63 -8.07
C LEU A 450 -4.69 -18.70 -9.10
N GLN A 451 -4.39 -19.11 -10.34
CA GLN A 451 -5.41 -19.35 -11.36
C GLN A 451 -6.35 -20.50 -10.96
N MET A 452 -5.84 -21.54 -10.30
CA MET A 452 -6.67 -22.64 -9.82
C MET A 452 -7.59 -22.25 -8.67
N ILE A 453 -7.12 -21.43 -7.73
CA ILE A 453 -7.93 -20.94 -6.60
C ILE A 453 -9.00 -19.94 -7.06
N ALA A 454 -8.71 -19.18 -8.11
CA ALA A 454 -9.66 -18.24 -8.71
C ALA A 454 -10.78 -18.92 -9.51
N ARG A 455 -10.53 -20.13 -10.04
CA ARG A 455 -11.51 -20.95 -10.76
C ARG A 455 -12.38 -21.74 -9.78
#